data_AF-A0A962ILE6-F1
#
_entry.id   AF-A0A962ILE6-F1
#
_cell.length_a   1.000
_cell.length_b   1.000
_cell.length_c   1.000
_cell.angle_alpha   90.00
_cell.angle_beta   90.00
_cell.angle_gamma   90.00
#
_symmetry.space_group_name_H-M   'P 1'
#
loop_
_entity.id
_entity.type
_entity.pdbx_description
1 polymer ?
#
loop_
_entity_poly.entity_id
_entity_poly.type
_entity_poly.pdbx_seq_one_letter_code
_entity_poly.pdbx_strand_id
1 'polypeptide(L)'
;MVDDAAQLSAAIVHSNSTPEADLIDMAPGLYVLGKLQSDSDGATGLPSIRGDLRIRGNGAELRRYAADDYQILHVAAEGRLHLDALTLAEGSAGALHNEGTLVLRRVRIVDHSTAHRGQSIIRNDGQMEIRDSEVGYNLVDADGDRASIVLNTGQLHIEDSRFVDNRLSTRHPDAHIACALLNRGRAELHRVSISGCLAEQLNPDSVPQAVLNARGAALLEEFVEAEPAQLQLYGAPLTASN
;
A
#
# COMPACT_ATOMS: atom_id res chain seq x y z
N MET A 1 24.48 10.30 -0.49
CA MET A 1 23.86 9.49 0.58
C MET A 1 23.11 10.45 1.47
N VAL A 2 21.86 10.16 1.80
CA VAL A 2 21.09 10.90 2.81
C VAL A 2 21.15 10.12 4.12
N ASP A 3 21.13 10.78 5.26
CA ASP A 3 21.22 10.14 6.58
C ASP A 3 20.10 10.53 7.55
N ASP A 4 19.23 11.47 7.15
CA ASP A 4 18.06 11.87 7.93
C ASP A 4 16.84 12.21 7.05
N ALA A 5 15.68 12.38 7.70
CA ALA A 5 14.41 12.66 7.04
C ALA A 5 14.38 14.04 6.35
N ALA A 6 15.12 15.03 6.85
CA ALA A 6 15.15 16.37 6.27
C ALA A 6 15.93 16.38 4.96
N GLN A 7 17.08 15.69 4.91
CA GLN A 7 17.86 15.49 3.71
C GLN A 7 17.11 14.66 2.67
N LEU A 8 16.43 13.59 3.10
CA LEU A 8 15.57 12.81 2.21
C LEU A 8 14.48 13.69 1.59
N SER A 9 13.80 14.50 2.39
CA SER A 9 12.76 15.43 1.92
C SER A 9 13.33 16.46 0.94
N ALA A 10 14.49 17.05 1.24
CA ALA A 10 15.14 18.00 0.35
C ALA A 10 15.57 17.37 -0.98
N ALA A 11 16.07 16.13 -0.95
CA ALA A 11 16.45 15.39 -2.14
C ALA A 11 15.23 15.03 -3.02
N ILE A 12 14.09 14.71 -2.41
CA ILE A 12 12.83 14.52 -3.13
C ILE A 12 12.37 15.82 -3.80
N VAL A 13 12.41 16.95 -3.08
CA VAL A 13 12.06 18.27 -3.66
C VAL A 13 12.96 18.61 -4.84
N HIS A 14 14.26 18.31 -4.74
CA HIS A 14 15.18 18.47 -5.85
C HIS A 14 14.78 17.62 -7.06
N SER A 15 14.51 16.33 -6.85
CA SER A 15 14.10 15.41 -7.91
C SER A 15 12.78 15.80 -8.58
N ASN A 16 11.85 16.37 -7.82
CA ASN A 16 10.61 16.91 -8.38
C ASN A 16 10.81 18.13 -9.27
N SER A 17 11.99 18.77 -9.21
CA SER A 17 12.31 19.97 -10.00
C SER A 17 13.15 19.69 -11.25
N THR A 18 13.58 18.45 -11.45
CA THR A 18 14.43 18.00 -12.55
C THR A 18 13.66 17.03 -13.45
N PRO A 19 13.85 17.08 -14.78
CA PRO A 19 13.26 16.11 -15.70
C PRO A 19 14.02 14.77 -15.72
N GLU A 20 15.27 14.74 -15.25
CA GLU A 20 16.09 13.53 -15.22
C GLU A 20 15.69 12.58 -14.09
N ALA A 21 15.94 11.28 -14.30
CA ALA A 21 15.77 10.29 -13.27
C ALA A 21 16.85 10.40 -12.18
N ASP A 22 16.43 10.52 -10.93
CA ASP A 22 17.32 10.65 -9.78
C ASP A 22 17.47 9.35 -8.98
N LEU A 23 18.60 9.24 -8.29
CA LEU A 23 18.89 8.15 -7.37
C LEU A 23 19.24 8.71 -5.99
N ILE A 24 18.38 8.42 -5.02
CA ILE A 24 18.64 8.66 -3.60
C ILE A 24 19.16 7.37 -2.98
N ASP A 25 20.28 7.49 -2.28
CA ASP A 25 20.90 6.41 -1.51
C ASP A 25 20.81 6.76 -0.03
N MET A 26 20.12 5.94 0.75
CA MET A 26 19.90 6.15 2.18
C MET A 26 20.98 5.45 2.99
N ALA A 27 21.52 6.11 4.01
CA ALA A 27 22.22 5.42 5.07
C ALA A 27 21.21 4.52 5.83
N PRO A 28 21.57 3.30 6.26
CA PRO A 28 20.72 2.49 7.11
C PRO A 28 20.41 3.24 8.41
N GLY A 29 19.16 3.19 8.86
CA GLY A 29 18.75 3.86 10.09
C GLY A 29 17.27 4.22 10.12
N LEU A 30 16.87 4.90 11.19
CA LEU A 30 15.52 5.39 11.39
C LEU A 30 15.39 6.84 10.91
N TYR A 31 14.47 7.06 9.97
CA TYR A 31 14.11 8.35 9.41
C TYR A 31 12.78 8.77 10.01
N VAL A 32 12.85 9.66 10.99
CA VAL A 32 11.69 10.13 11.74
C VAL A 32 10.93 11.17 10.91
N LEU A 33 9.76 10.81 10.42
CA LEU A 33 8.83 11.72 9.76
C LEU A 33 8.00 12.39 10.84
N GLY A 34 8.50 13.50 11.39
CA GLY A 34 7.86 14.23 12.50
C GLY A 34 7.11 15.50 12.07
N LYS A 35 7.03 15.78 10.77
CA LYS A 35 6.34 16.94 10.22
C LYS A 35 5.55 16.53 9.00
N LEU A 36 4.29 16.96 8.97
CA LEU A 36 3.47 16.83 7.77
C LEU A 36 4.02 17.73 6.65
N GLN A 37 3.91 17.24 5.42
CA GLN A 37 4.08 18.02 4.21
C GLN A 37 2.68 18.41 3.71
N SER A 38 2.50 19.69 3.37
CA SER A 38 1.24 20.22 2.86
C SER A 38 1.37 20.45 1.37
N ASP A 39 1.10 19.39 0.62
CA ASP A 39 1.06 19.41 -0.83
C ASP A 39 -0.39 19.60 -1.31
N SER A 40 -0.59 19.94 -2.59
CA SER A 40 -1.93 19.95 -3.20
C SER A 40 -2.64 18.60 -3.17
N ASP A 41 -1.89 17.53 -2.93
CA ASP A 41 -2.30 16.15 -3.14
C ASP A 41 -2.67 15.44 -1.82
N GLY A 42 -2.66 16.17 -0.71
CA GLY A 42 -3.02 15.67 0.62
C GLY A 42 -1.86 15.75 1.63
N ALA A 43 -2.17 15.35 2.87
CA ALA A 43 -1.19 15.33 3.95
C ALA A 43 -0.31 14.08 3.88
N THR A 44 0.99 14.28 3.72
CA THR A 44 1.99 13.20 3.62
C THR A 44 3.17 13.44 4.58
N GLY A 45 3.92 12.39 4.90
CA GLY A 45 5.15 12.48 5.69
C GLY A 45 6.37 12.95 4.86
N LEU A 46 6.30 12.77 3.55
CA LEU A 46 7.31 13.19 2.57
C LEU A 46 6.66 14.00 1.44
N PRO A 47 7.39 14.88 0.74
CA PRO A 47 6.84 15.61 -0.40
C PRO A 47 6.32 14.62 -1.46
N SER A 48 5.20 14.95 -2.11
CA SER A 48 4.63 14.08 -3.14
C SER A 48 5.60 13.90 -4.31
N ILE A 49 5.76 12.67 -4.78
CA ILE A 49 6.66 12.34 -5.88
C ILE A 49 5.99 12.72 -7.20
N ARG A 50 6.61 13.64 -7.93
CA ARG A 50 6.17 14.14 -9.24
C ARG A 50 7.20 13.90 -10.34
N GLY A 51 8.48 13.70 -9.96
CA GLY A 51 9.58 13.35 -10.88
C GLY A 51 9.75 11.83 -11.08
N ASP A 52 10.87 11.45 -11.70
CA ASP A 52 11.33 10.06 -11.82
C ASP A 52 12.42 9.78 -10.77
N LEU A 53 12.09 8.97 -9.77
CA LEU A 53 12.91 8.80 -8.58
C LEU A 53 13.12 7.33 -8.23
N ARG A 54 14.37 6.99 -7.90
CA ARG A 54 14.74 5.71 -7.28
C ARG A 54 15.30 5.97 -5.89
N ILE A 55 14.80 5.24 -4.90
CA ILE A 55 15.29 5.29 -3.52
C ILE A 55 15.82 3.91 -3.14
N ARG A 56 17.12 3.83 -2.86
CA ARG A 56 17.75 2.68 -2.22
C ARG A 56 17.73 2.89 -0.72
N GLY A 57 16.86 2.15 -0.04
CA GLY A 57 16.66 2.26 1.41
C GLY A 57 17.81 1.64 2.22
N ASN A 58 18.54 0.66 1.67
CA ASN A 58 19.62 -0.05 2.38
C ASN A 58 19.21 -0.57 3.78
N GLY A 59 17.95 -1.00 3.92
CA GLY A 59 17.40 -1.47 5.20
C GLY A 59 16.97 -0.35 6.15
N ALA A 60 16.92 0.91 5.70
CA ALA A 60 16.38 2.00 6.48
C ALA A 60 14.88 1.85 6.75
N GLU A 61 14.41 2.61 7.73
CA GLU A 61 13.03 2.69 8.12
C GLU A 61 12.53 4.13 8.08
N LEU A 62 11.42 4.36 7.37
CA LEU A 62 10.63 5.58 7.42
C LEU A 62 9.48 5.37 8.40
N ARG A 63 9.49 6.10 9.52
CA ARG A 63 8.46 5.97 10.55
C ARG A 63 7.81 7.32 10.82
N ARG A 64 6.48 7.35 10.83
CA ARG A 64 5.74 8.52 11.32
C ARG A 64 5.91 8.66 12.84
N TYR A 65 6.27 9.86 13.28
CA TYR A 65 6.30 10.20 14.70
C TYR A 65 5.75 11.62 14.90
N ALA A 66 4.44 11.77 14.69
CA ALA A 66 3.73 13.03 14.78
C ALA A 66 2.35 12.86 15.39
N ALA A 67 1.74 13.98 15.78
CA ALA A 67 0.34 14.02 16.21
C ALA A 67 -0.61 14.06 15.00
N ASP A 68 -0.23 14.73 13.92
CA ASP A 68 -1.04 14.90 12.72
C ASP A 68 -1.21 13.59 11.94
N ASP A 69 -2.38 13.38 11.35
CA ASP A 69 -2.62 12.24 10.50
C ASP A 69 -2.13 12.45 9.07
N TYR A 70 -1.37 11.48 8.58
CA TYR A 70 -0.90 11.47 7.20
C TYR A 70 -0.48 10.08 6.74
N GLN A 71 -0.44 9.95 5.42
CA GLN A 71 0.20 8.83 4.73
C GLN A 71 1.71 9.06 4.70
N ILE A 72 2.51 8.01 4.60
CA ILE A 72 3.97 8.17 4.51
C ILE A 72 4.36 8.84 3.19
N LEU A 73 3.80 8.37 2.08
CA LEU A 73 4.15 8.83 0.73
C LEU A 73 2.96 8.91 -0.22
N HIS A 74 3.08 9.80 -1.20
CA HIS A 74 2.16 9.90 -2.33
C HIS A 74 2.97 9.98 -3.64
N VAL A 75 2.51 9.29 -4.68
CA VAL A 75 3.07 9.35 -6.04
C VAL A 75 1.99 9.93 -6.96
N ALA A 76 2.21 11.15 -7.43
CA ALA A 76 1.28 11.84 -8.32
C ALA A 76 1.21 11.16 -9.70
N ALA A 77 0.18 11.49 -10.49
CA ALA A 77 -0.10 10.84 -11.78
C ALA A 77 1.09 10.76 -12.76
N GLU A 78 1.92 11.80 -12.82
CA GLU A 78 3.12 11.83 -13.69
C GLU A 78 4.38 11.28 -13.01
N GLY A 79 4.32 11.06 -11.70
CA GLY A 79 5.42 10.59 -10.87
C GLY A 79 5.77 9.13 -11.11
N ARG A 80 7.06 8.82 -11.01
CA ARG A 80 7.60 7.47 -11.08
C ARG A 80 8.49 7.24 -9.88
N LEU A 81 8.19 6.20 -9.11
CA LEU A 81 8.94 5.88 -7.90
C LEU A 81 9.32 4.40 -7.88
N HIS A 82 10.60 4.14 -7.61
CA HIS A 82 11.09 2.81 -7.27
C HIS A 82 11.65 2.83 -5.86
N LEU A 83 11.04 2.07 -4.95
CA LEU A 83 11.54 1.85 -3.60
C LEU A 83 12.18 0.47 -3.49
N ASP A 84 13.40 0.43 -2.96
CA ASP A 84 14.15 -0.81 -2.77
C ASP A 84 14.68 -0.93 -1.34
N ALA A 85 14.45 -2.08 -0.70
CA ALA A 85 15.02 -2.43 0.61
C ALA A 85 14.72 -1.39 1.71
N LEU A 86 13.44 -1.15 1.99
CA LEU A 86 12.97 -0.11 2.91
C LEU A 86 11.81 -0.61 3.79
N THR A 87 11.73 -0.12 5.02
CA THR A 87 10.53 -0.29 5.86
C THR A 87 9.75 1.02 5.91
N LEU A 88 8.45 0.97 5.63
CA LEU A 88 7.49 2.02 5.88
C LEU A 88 6.70 1.62 7.13
N ALA A 89 6.56 2.53 8.09
CA ALA A 89 5.94 2.21 9.37
C ALA A 89 5.08 3.33 9.96
N GLU A 90 4.02 2.93 10.67
CA GLU A 90 3.23 3.75 11.61
C GLU A 90 2.52 4.98 11.00
N GLY A 91 2.32 5.03 9.67
CA GLY A 91 1.43 6.02 9.07
C GLY A 91 -0.01 5.84 9.58
N SER A 92 -0.70 6.93 9.91
CA SER A 92 -2.03 6.89 10.57
C SER A 92 -3.20 7.22 9.65
N ALA A 93 -2.92 7.68 8.42
CA ALA A 93 -3.91 7.80 7.36
C ALA A 93 -3.68 6.78 6.23
N GLY A 94 -3.03 5.66 6.56
CA GLY A 94 -2.47 4.68 5.61
C GLY A 94 -0.97 4.84 5.40
N ALA A 95 -0.41 4.00 4.54
CA ALA A 95 0.99 4.02 4.16
C ALA A 95 1.24 4.86 2.92
N LEU A 96 0.49 4.58 1.84
CA LEU A 96 0.78 5.19 0.55
C LEU A 96 -0.43 5.27 -0.37
N HIS A 97 -0.40 6.28 -1.24
CA HIS A 97 -1.31 6.46 -2.36
C HIS A 97 -0.52 6.66 -3.66
N ASN A 98 -0.83 5.86 -4.67
CA ASN A 98 -0.21 5.90 -5.98
C ASN A 98 -1.23 6.24 -7.07
N GLU A 99 -1.02 7.35 -7.75
CA GLU A 99 -1.71 7.73 -8.99
C GLU A 99 -0.82 7.56 -10.22
N GLY A 100 0.51 7.50 -10.02
CA GLY A 100 1.52 7.34 -11.07
C GLY A 100 2.03 5.91 -11.23
N THR A 101 3.35 5.75 -11.34
CA THR A 101 4.02 4.44 -11.42
C THR A 101 4.83 4.17 -10.16
N LEU A 102 4.52 3.08 -9.46
CA LEU A 102 5.20 2.70 -8.23
C LEU A 102 5.71 1.25 -8.30
N VAL A 103 7.00 1.07 -8.04
CA VAL A 103 7.62 -0.24 -7.87
C VAL A 103 8.14 -0.37 -6.44
N LEU A 104 7.70 -1.42 -5.75
CA LEU A 104 8.15 -1.79 -4.41
C LEU A 104 8.91 -3.11 -4.48
N ARG A 105 10.19 -3.10 -4.07
CA ARG A 105 11.04 -4.30 -4.02
C ARG A 105 11.69 -4.44 -2.67
N ARG A 106 11.52 -5.61 -2.04
CA ARG A 106 12.04 -5.85 -0.68
C ARG A 106 11.58 -4.77 0.31
N VAL A 107 10.33 -4.34 0.17
CA VAL A 107 9.73 -3.31 1.03
C VAL A 107 8.86 -3.98 2.09
N ARG A 108 8.93 -3.46 3.31
CA ARG A 108 8.03 -3.82 4.41
C ARG A 108 7.06 -2.67 4.64
N ILE A 109 5.76 -2.92 4.62
CA ILE A 109 4.71 -1.96 4.94
C ILE A 109 4.02 -2.48 6.19
N VAL A 110 4.37 -1.90 7.35
CA VAL A 110 4.03 -2.47 8.66
C VAL A 110 3.46 -1.47 9.64
N ASP A 111 2.62 -1.94 10.55
CA ASP A 111 2.10 -1.18 11.69
C ASP A 111 1.39 0.14 11.31
N HIS A 112 0.87 0.24 10.08
CA HIS A 112 0.07 1.39 9.68
C HIS A 112 -1.34 1.27 10.22
N SER A 113 -1.98 2.43 10.41
CA SER A 113 -3.40 2.51 10.73
C SER A 113 -4.13 3.50 9.82
N THR A 114 -5.46 3.44 9.83
CA THR A 114 -6.33 4.42 9.17
C THR A 114 -7.17 5.21 10.17
N ALA A 115 -6.62 5.48 11.36
CA ALA A 115 -7.26 5.84 12.63
C ALA A 115 -8.43 6.84 12.59
N HIS A 116 -8.59 7.62 11.50
CA HIS A 116 -9.58 8.68 11.38
C HIS A 116 -10.27 8.80 9.99
N ARG A 117 -10.57 7.68 9.29
CA ARG A 117 -11.39 7.56 8.04
C ARG A 117 -10.63 7.14 6.76
N GLY A 118 -9.42 6.63 6.87
CA GLY A 118 -8.76 6.01 5.72
C GLY A 118 -9.48 4.72 5.31
N GLN A 119 -9.60 4.47 4.01
CA GLN A 119 -10.24 3.25 3.48
C GLN A 119 -9.22 2.13 3.24
N SER A 120 -7.93 2.47 3.16
CA SER A 120 -6.87 1.50 2.94
C SER A 120 -5.51 1.95 3.44
N ILE A 121 -4.63 0.97 3.62
CA ILE A 121 -3.21 1.19 3.92
C ILE A 121 -2.47 1.55 2.64
N ILE A 122 -2.77 0.83 1.57
CA ILE A 122 -2.21 1.02 0.24
C ILE A 122 -3.37 1.35 -0.69
N ARG A 123 -3.28 2.48 -1.39
CA ARG A 123 -4.21 2.84 -2.46
C ARG A 123 -3.48 2.93 -3.78
N ASN A 124 -3.94 2.17 -4.77
CA ASN A 124 -3.41 2.21 -6.12
C ASN A 124 -4.50 2.63 -7.12
N ASP A 125 -4.36 3.83 -7.64
CA ASP A 125 -5.16 4.36 -8.75
C ASP A 125 -4.34 4.38 -10.08
N GLY A 126 -3.01 4.24 -9.99
CA GLY A 126 -2.07 4.16 -11.12
C GLY A 126 -1.59 2.74 -11.47
N GLN A 127 -0.29 2.61 -11.75
CA GLN A 127 0.40 1.34 -11.99
C GLN A 127 1.29 0.99 -10.80
N MET A 128 1.12 -0.20 -10.24
CA MET A 128 1.87 -0.66 -9.06
C MET A 128 2.41 -2.07 -9.25
N GLU A 129 3.69 -2.25 -8.93
CA GLU A 129 4.36 -3.54 -8.81
C GLU A 129 4.84 -3.73 -7.36
N ILE A 130 4.48 -4.86 -6.75
CA ILE A 130 4.96 -5.27 -5.42
C ILE A 130 5.70 -6.60 -5.59
N ARG A 131 7.00 -6.62 -5.31
CA ARG A 131 7.81 -7.86 -5.39
C ARG A 131 8.67 -8.08 -4.15
N ASP A 132 8.82 -9.33 -3.74
CA ASP A 132 9.68 -9.74 -2.62
C ASP A 132 9.36 -8.96 -1.33
N SER A 133 8.09 -8.62 -1.12
CA SER A 133 7.68 -7.61 -0.14
C SER A 133 6.70 -8.17 0.89
N GLU A 134 6.55 -7.44 1.99
CA GLU A 134 5.66 -7.79 3.09
C GLU A 134 4.73 -6.63 3.39
N VAL A 135 3.43 -6.93 3.47
CA VAL A 135 2.41 -6.01 3.97
C VAL A 135 1.81 -6.67 5.21
N GLY A 136 2.16 -6.19 6.40
CA GLY A 136 1.75 -6.89 7.62
C GLY A 136 1.50 -6.04 8.84
N TYR A 137 0.74 -6.59 9.79
CA TYR A 137 0.42 -5.92 11.06
C TYR A 137 -0.29 -4.57 10.90
N ASN A 138 -0.91 -4.31 9.74
CA ASN A 138 -1.59 -3.06 9.50
C ASN A 138 -3.06 -3.15 9.95
N LEU A 139 -3.61 -2.03 10.40
CA LEU A 139 -4.98 -1.92 10.91
C LEU A 139 -5.80 -0.92 10.09
N VAL A 140 -6.83 -1.39 9.40
CA VAL A 140 -7.85 -0.52 8.81
C VAL A 140 -9.02 -0.41 9.79
N ASP A 141 -9.26 0.76 10.35
CA ASP A 141 -10.52 1.13 11.01
C ASP A 141 -11.29 2.03 10.02
N ALA A 142 -12.20 1.41 9.28
CA ALA A 142 -12.92 2.07 8.20
C ALA A 142 -14.30 2.55 8.63
N ASP A 143 -14.59 3.81 8.34
CA ASP A 143 -15.91 4.44 8.43
C ASP A 143 -16.58 4.51 7.04
N GLY A 144 -16.25 3.57 6.15
CA GLY A 144 -16.72 3.54 4.77
C GLY A 144 -17.28 2.19 4.32
N ASP A 145 -18.02 2.22 3.20
CA ASP A 145 -18.59 1.04 2.54
C ASP A 145 -17.57 0.21 1.75
N ARG A 146 -16.32 0.68 1.69
CA ARG A 146 -15.21 0.06 0.97
C ARG A 146 -13.97 0.19 1.82
N ALA A 147 -13.40 -0.96 2.19
CA ALA A 147 -12.23 -1.00 3.03
C ALA A 147 -11.34 -2.20 2.69
N SER A 148 -10.04 -2.00 2.70
CA SER A 148 -9.08 -3.07 2.45
C SER A 148 -7.67 -2.68 2.83
N ILE A 149 -6.79 -3.64 3.05
CA ILE A 149 -5.36 -3.31 3.19
C ILE A 149 -4.81 -2.70 1.91
N VAL A 150 -5.09 -3.33 0.77
CA VAL A 150 -4.80 -2.81 -0.57
C VAL A 150 -6.10 -2.54 -1.31
N LEU A 151 -6.34 -1.28 -1.66
CA LEU A 151 -7.39 -0.88 -2.59
C LEU A 151 -6.78 -0.62 -3.96
N ASN A 152 -7.15 -1.42 -4.96
CA ASN A 152 -6.70 -1.25 -6.33
C ASN A 152 -7.84 -0.79 -7.25
N THR A 153 -7.71 0.37 -7.86
CA THR A 153 -8.58 0.83 -8.96
C THR A 153 -7.83 0.93 -10.30
N GLY A 154 -6.49 0.95 -10.26
CA GLY A 154 -5.62 0.95 -11.43
C GLY A 154 -5.13 -0.46 -11.84
N GLN A 155 -3.83 -0.57 -12.11
CA GLN A 155 -3.15 -1.81 -12.47
C GLN A 155 -2.20 -2.24 -11.34
N LEU A 156 -2.33 -3.47 -10.89
CA LEU A 156 -1.56 -4.03 -9.78
C LEU A 156 -0.96 -5.38 -10.18
N HIS A 157 0.35 -5.52 -9.99
CA HIS A 157 1.05 -6.80 -10.04
C HIS A 157 1.69 -7.09 -8.69
N ILE A 158 1.39 -8.24 -8.09
CA ILE A 158 2.00 -8.70 -6.85
C ILE A 158 2.68 -10.04 -7.11
N GLU A 159 3.97 -10.11 -6.79
CA GLU A 159 4.78 -11.30 -6.97
C GLU A 159 5.64 -11.60 -5.74
N ASP A 160 5.80 -12.87 -5.38
CA ASP A 160 6.73 -13.32 -4.31
C ASP A 160 6.56 -12.54 -3.00
N SER A 161 5.32 -12.24 -2.64
CA SER A 161 5.03 -11.31 -1.54
C SER A 161 4.02 -11.91 -0.58
N ARG A 162 3.96 -11.35 0.63
CA ARG A 162 3.08 -11.85 1.68
C ARG A 162 2.29 -10.77 2.39
N PHE A 163 1.07 -11.14 2.73
CA PHE A 163 0.17 -10.42 3.61
C PHE A 163 0.08 -11.17 4.93
N VAL A 164 0.46 -10.53 6.04
CA VAL A 164 0.53 -11.19 7.35
C VAL A 164 -0.15 -10.37 8.44
N ASP A 165 -1.02 -10.99 9.22
CA ASP A 165 -1.59 -10.42 10.46
C ASP A 165 -2.20 -9.03 10.29
N ASN A 166 -2.75 -8.75 9.10
CA ASN A 166 -3.46 -7.50 8.86
C ASN A 166 -4.86 -7.56 9.44
N ARG A 167 -5.34 -6.45 9.97
CA ARG A 167 -6.67 -6.34 10.57
C ARG A 167 -7.48 -5.28 9.87
N LEU A 168 -8.74 -5.58 9.64
CA LEU A 168 -9.71 -4.63 9.14
C LEU A 168 -10.92 -4.69 10.04
N SER A 169 -11.41 -3.53 10.43
CA SER A 169 -12.69 -3.36 11.12
C SER A 169 -13.50 -2.31 10.37
N THR A 170 -14.80 -2.54 10.25
CA THR A 170 -15.72 -1.56 9.68
C THR A 170 -17.01 -1.52 10.47
N ARG A 171 -17.57 -0.31 10.57
CA ARG A 171 -18.87 -0.06 11.20
C ARG A 171 -20.02 -0.14 10.19
N HIS A 172 -19.74 -0.44 8.92
CA HIS A 172 -20.76 -0.55 7.87
C HIS A 172 -21.14 -2.02 7.61
N PRO A 173 -22.39 -2.42 7.89
CA PRO A 173 -22.82 -3.82 7.78
C PRO A 173 -22.83 -4.35 6.33
N ASP A 174 -22.98 -3.46 5.35
CA ASP A 174 -23.03 -3.79 3.92
C ASP A 174 -21.72 -3.46 3.18
N ALA A 175 -20.62 -3.23 3.91
CA ALA A 175 -19.37 -2.84 3.30
C ALA A 175 -18.75 -3.98 2.47
N HIS A 176 -18.26 -3.62 1.28
CA HIS A 176 -17.41 -4.46 0.47
C HIS A 176 -15.98 -4.40 1.01
N ILE A 177 -15.59 -5.43 1.75
CA ILE A 177 -14.30 -5.44 2.42
C ILE A 177 -13.43 -6.62 2.04
N ALA A 178 -12.12 -6.41 2.11
CA ALA A 178 -11.14 -7.47 1.99
C ALA A 178 -9.97 -7.27 2.96
N CYS A 179 -9.61 -8.28 3.75
CA CYS A 179 -8.50 -8.17 4.71
C CYS A 179 -7.11 -8.19 4.05
N ALA A 180 -7.00 -8.41 2.73
CA ALA A 180 -5.78 -8.17 1.97
C ALA A 180 -6.02 -7.25 0.75
N LEU A 181 -6.84 -7.66 -0.22
CA LEU A 181 -6.98 -6.92 -1.49
C LEU A 181 -8.44 -6.73 -1.89
N LEU A 182 -8.86 -5.46 -2.05
CA LEU A 182 -10.05 -5.10 -2.82
C LEU A 182 -9.64 -4.62 -4.20
N ASN A 183 -9.89 -5.44 -5.22
CA ASN A 183 -9.62 -5.12 -6.61
C ASN A 183 -10.85 -4.56 -7.32
N ARG A 184 -10.69 -3.41 -7.97
CA ARG A 184 -11.68 -2.75 -8.83
C ARG A 184 -11.15 -2.40 -10.21
N GLY A 185 -9.85 -2.59 -10.45
CA GLY A 185 -9.18 -2.38 -11.73
C GLY A 185 -8.70 -3.70 -12.31
N ARG A 186 -7.40 -3.80 -12.59
CA ARG A 186 -6.71 -5.03 -12.99
C ARG A 186 -5.72 -5.42 -11.92
N ALA A 187 -5.76 -6.68 -11.49
CA ALA A 187 -4.79 -7.26 -10.57
C ALA A 187 -4.24 -8.58 -11.10
N GLU A 188 -2.95 -8.80 -10.91
CA GLU A 188 -2.24 -10.05 -11.19
C GLU A 188 -1.51 -10.45 -9.91
N LEU A 189 -1.81 -11.65 -9.40
CA LEU A 189 -1.22 -12.18 -8.18
C LEU A 189 -0.46 -13.46 -8.51
N HIS A 190 0.84 -13.48 -8.20
CA HIS A 190 1.72 -14.60 -8.48
C HIS A 190 2.55 -14.97 -7.25
N ARG A 191 2.44 -16.21 -6.75
CA ARG A 191 3.17 -16.66 -5.54
C ARG A 191 2.96 -15.72 -4.35
N VAL A 192 1.68 -15.49 -4.02
CA VAL A 192 1.26 -14.61 -2.93
C VAL A 192 0.73 -15.45 -1.78
N SER A 193 1.23 -15.20 -0.56
CA SER A 193 0.72 -15.84 0.65
C SER A 193 -0.05 -14.83 1.51
N ILE A 194 -1.20 -15.25 2.03
CA ILE A 194 -2.07 -14.45 2.90
C ILE A 194 -2.35 -15.25 4.16
N SER A 195 -1.91 -14.75 5.31
CA SER A 195 -2.00 -15.45 6.59
C SER A 195 -2.35 -14.50 7.73
N GLY A 196 -3.14 -14.95 8.68
CA GLY A 196 -3.50 -14.15 9.87
C GLY A 196 -4.36 -12.90 9.58
N CYS A 197 -4.76 -12.67 8.33
CA CYS A 197 -5.53 -11.49 7.95
C CYS A 197 -6.98 -11.59 8.45
N LEU A 198 -7.38 -10.72 9.38
CA LEU A 198 -8.72 -10.72 9.97
C LEU A 198 -9.52 -9.52 9.48
N ALA A 199 -10.78 -9.74 9.12
CA ALA A 199 -11.72 -8.67 8.89
C ALA A 199 -12.95 -8.83 9.79
N GLU A 200 -13.29 -7.77 10.52
CA GLU A 200 -14.39 -7.71 11.48
C GLU A 200 -15.46 -6.75 10.96
N GLN A 201 -16.71 -7.23 10.88
CA GLN A 201 -17.88 -6.44 10.48
C GLN A 201 -18.96 -6.52 11.55
N LEU A 202 -19.83 -5.50 11.60
CA LEU A 202 -21.02 -5.53 12.46
C LEU A 202 -22.05 -6.58 12.03
N ASN A 203 -22.07 -6.97 10.76
CA ASN A 203 -22.95 -8.03 10.28
C ASN A 203 -22.27 -9.39 10.45
N PRO A 204 -22.74 -10.27 11.37
CA PRO A 204 -22.13 -11.58 11.59
C PRO A 204 -22.35 -12.56 10.43
N ASP A 205 -23.30 -12.27 9.54
CA ASP A 205 -23.62 -13.13 8.38
C ASP A 205 -22.72 -12.83 7.17
N SER A 206 -21.98 -11.71 7.19
CA SER A 206 -21.03 -11.38 6.13
C SER A 206 -19.71 -12.12 6.37
N VAL A 207 -19.29 -12.92 5.39
CA VAL A 207 -17.99 -13.61 5.42
C VAL A 207 -16.91 -12.66 4.90
N PRO A 208 -15.96 -12.22 5.74
CA PRO A 208 -14.88 -11.37 5.29
C PRO A 208 -13.95 -12.13 4.33
N GLN A 209 -13.51 -11.47 3.26
CA GLN A 209 -12.69 -12.10 2.22
C GLN A 209 -11.22 -11.67 2.31
N ALA A 210 -10.28 -12.56 2.00
CA ALA A 210 -8.89 -12.16 1.80
C ALA A 210 -8.75 -11.26 0.56
N VAL A 211 -9.32 -11.70 -0.54
CA VAL A 211 -9.32 -10.99 -1.83
C VAL A 211 -10.75 -10.86 -2.33
N LEU A 212 -11.17 -9.63 -2.62
CA LEU A 212 -12.47 -9.32 -3.21
C LEU A 212 -12.24 -8.67 -4.58
N ASN A 213 -12.74 -9.30 -5.64
CA ASN A 213 -12.72 -8.74 -6.99
C ASN A 213 -14.09 -8.14 -7.33
N ALA A 214 -14.15 -6.83 -7.50
CA ALA A 214 -15.39 -6.14 -7.81
C ALA A 214 -15.90 -6.50 -9.21
N ARG A 215 -17.23 -6.41 -9.40
CA ARG A 215 -17.85 -6.66 -10.71
C ARG A 215 -17.23 -5.77 -11.79
N GLY A 216 -16.76 -6.40 -12.88
CA GLY A 216 -16.14 -5.71 -14.01
C GLY A 216 -14.62 -5.52 -13.89
N ALA A 217 -14.02 -5.86 -12.75
CA ALA A 217 -12.59 -5.86 -12.55
C ALA A 217 -11.96 -7.18 -13.04
N ALA A 218 -10.69 -7.10 -13.46
CA ALA A 218 -9.92 -8.25 -13.94
C ALA A 218 -8.96 -8.74 -12.84
N LEU A 219 -8.95 -10.04 -12.58
CA LEU A 219 -8.07 -10.67 -11.63
C LEU A 219 -7.50 -11.95 -12.25
N LEU A 220 -6.17 -12.02 -12.34
CA LEU A 220 -5.42 -13.22 -12.70
C LEU A 220 -4.69 -13.71 -11.45
N GLU A 221 -4.79 -15.00 -11.16
CA GLU A 221 -4.18 -15.60 -9.97
C GLU A 221 -3.39 -16.84 -10.38
N GLU A 222 -2.16 -16.91 -9.88
CA GLU A 222 -1.27 -18.04 -10.07
C GLU A 222 -0.52 -18.31 -8.76
N PHE A 223 -0.72 -19.48 -8.15
CA PHE A 223 -0.12 -19.86 -6.85
C PHE A 223 -0.42 -18.88 -5.70
N VAL A 224 -1.70 -18.61 -5.44
CA VAL A 224 -2.14 -17.83 -4.27
C VAL A 224 -2.50 -18.79 -3.13
N GLU A 225 -1.86 -18.63 -1.98
CA GLU A 225 -2.12 -19.41 -0.76
C GLU A 225 -2.79 -18.54 0.30
N ALA A 226 -3.94 -18.98 0.82
CA ALA A 226 -4.59 -18.36 1.97
C ALA A 226 -5.20 -19.42 2.90
N GLU A 227 -5.36 -19.08 4.17
CA GLU A 227 -6.02 -19.96 5.14
C GLU A 227 -7.45 -20.32 4.68
N PRO A 228 -7.92 -21.58 4.85
CA PRO A 228 -9.17 -22.08 4.26
C PRO A 228 -10.43 -21.30 4.63
N ALA A 229 -10.42 -20.58 5.76
CA ALA A 229 -11.53 -19.74 6.20
C ALA A 229 -11.56 -18.34 5.56
N GLN A 230 -10.52 -17.98 4.78
CA GLN A 230 -10.29 -16.62 4.26
C GLN A 230 -10.36 -16.55 2.73
N LEU A 231 -10.38 -17.69 2.03
CA LEU A 231 -10.45 -17.77 0.57
C LEU A 231 -11.89 -18.02 0.10
N GLN A 232 -12.69 -16.97 -0.10
CA GLN A 232 -13.95 -17.04 -0.86
C GLN A 232 -13.87 -16.08 -2.06
N LEU A 233 -13.46 -16.62 -3.19
CA LEU A 233 -13.30 -15.90 -4.46
C LEU A 233 -14.66 -15.81 -5.16
N TYR A 234 -15.25 -14.61 -5.22
CA TYR A 234 -16.44 -14.36 -6.05
C TYR A 234 -16.11 -13.35 -7.15
N GLY A 235 -16.21 -13.82 -8.39
CA GLY A 235 -15.83 -13.12 -9.63
C GLY A 235 -15.12 -14.13 -10.51
N ALA A 236 -15.67 -14.45 -11.69
CA ALA A 236 -15.20 -15.56 -12.50
C ALA A 236 -13.68 -15.45 -12.73
N PRO A 237 -12.86 -16.45 -12.33
CA PRO A 237 -11.51 -16.53 -12.85
C PRO A 237 -11.62 -16.59 -14.37
N LEU A 238 -10.84 -15.77 -15.08
CA LEU A 238 -10.52 -16.11 -16.46
C LEU A 238 -9.68 -17.37 -16.36
N THR A 239 -10.33 -18.52 -16.51
CA THR A 239 -9.68 -19.81 -16.63
C THR A 239 -8.61 -19.68 -17.70
N ALA A 240 -7.33 -19.80 -17.31
CA ALA A 240 -6.27 -20.05 -18.26
C ALA A 240 -6.67 -21.32 -19.02
N SER A 241 -6.95 -21.15 -20.31
CA SER A 241 -7.12 -22.27 -21.23
C SER A 241 -5.73 -22.84 -21.48
N ASN A 242 -5.59 -24.15 -21.24
CA ASN A 242 -4.46 -25.06 -21.52
C ASN A 242 -3.21 -24.51 -22.19
#